data_AF-A0A367KDB1-F1
#
_entry.id   AF-A0A367KDB1-F1
#
_cell.length_a   1.000
_cell.length_b   1.000
_cell.length_c   1.000
_cell.angle_alpha   90.00
_cell.angle_beta   90.00
_cell.angle_gamma   90.00
#
_symmetry.space_group_name_H-M   'P 1'
#
loop_
_entity.id
_entity.type
_entity.pdbx_description
1 polymer ?
#
loop_
_entity_poly.entity_id
_entity_poly.type
_entity_poly.pdbx_seq_one_letter_code
_entity_poly.pdbx_strand_id
1 'polypeptide(L)'
;MMRSLPSLIQVIHIWNSLIGVILFALLLAVTSKVKHFVSSGAEVAGYGNFQTFAYPATFVYMFIPTITATIYSIILSFDPSPKYKAWSPSRTMQGSISFFAATLFLAALLPAIPGADVMTDGSALECLWTNYMQWRVQFNNPDVFPWVMAIDDACSMLKASDALCWILFIGWLVQVINYVRSANLAKNYLKHNK
;
A
#
# COMPACT_ATOMS: atom_id res chain seq x y z
N MET A 1 1.14 -11.36 -36.97
CA MET A 1 1.14 -11.41 -35.49
C MET A 1 -0.22 -10.92 -35.00
N MET A 2 -1.18 -11.80 -34.73
CA MET A 2 -2.44 -11.38 -34.08
C MET A 2 -2.13 -11.10 -32.61
N ARG A 3 -2.22 -9.83 -32.20
CA ARG A 3 -2.14 -9.45 -30.78
C ARG A 3 -3.36 -10.06 -30.08
N SER A 4 -3.16 -11.17 -29.36
CA SER A 4 -4.21 -11.74 -28.52
C SER A 4 -4.52 -10.76 -27.39
N LEU A 5 -5.81 -10.43 -27.23
CA LEU A 5 -6.31 -9.54 -26.20
C LEU A 5 -5.82 -9.97 -24.81
N PRO A 6 -5.54 -9.03 -23.89
CA PRO A 6 -5.18 -9.36 -22.52
C PRO A 6 -6.28 -10.20 -21.87
N SER A 7 -5.90 -11.23 -21.12
CA SER A 7 -6.87 -11.97 -20.30
C SER A 7 -7.40 -11.09 -19.17
N LEU A 8 -8.58 -11.40 -18.63
CA LEU A 8 -9.14 -10.66 -17.49
C LEU A 8 -8.17 -10.61 -16.29
N ILE A 9 -7.47 -11.71 -16.02
CA ILE A 9 -6.44 -11.79 -14.97
C ILE A 9 -5.33 -10.77 -15.20
N GLN A 10 -4.85 -10.64 -16.43
CA GLN A 10 -3.82 -9.64 -16.78
C GLN A 10 -4.35 -8.22 -16.63
N VAL A 11 -5.58 -7.95 -17.08
CA VAL A 11 -6.21 -6.61 -16.96
C VAL A 11 -6.31 -6.18 -15.51
N ILE A 12 -6.74 -7.08 -14.62
CA ILE A 12 -6.84 -6.77 -13.19
C ILE A 12 -5.43 -6.58 -12.59
N HIS A 13 -4.42 -7.32 -13.04
CA HIS A 13 -3.03 -7.09 -12.58
C HIS A 13 -2.49 -5.73 -13.04
N ILE A 14 -2.79 -5.30 -14.27
CA ILE A 14 -2.47 -3.95 -14.74
C ILE A 14 -3.14 -2.91 -13.84
N TRP A 15 -4.42 -3.08 -13.53
CA TRP A 15 -5.15 -2.16 -12.66
C TRP A 15 -4.55 -2.12 -11.24
N ASN A 16 -4.28 -3.28 -10.64
CA ASN A 16 -3.64 -3.38 -9.32
C ASN A 16 -2.25 -2.71 -9.32
N SER A 17 -1.48 -2.85 -10.41
CA SER A 17 -0.18 -2.19 -10.56
C SER A 17 -0.32 -0.68 -10.64
N LEU A 18 -1.30 -0.15 -11.39
CA LEU A 18 -1.54 1.29 -11.48
C LEU A 18 -1.93 1.89 -10.13
N ILE A 19 -2.90 1.29 -9.44
CA ILE A 19 -3.31 1.73 -8.09
C ILE A 19 -2.14 1.59 -7.11
N GLY A 20 -1.40 0.49 -7.18
CA GLY A 20 -0.23 0.24 -6.34
C GLY A 20 0.89 1.27 -6.51
N VAL A 21 1.17 1.70 -7.74
CA VAL A 21 2.15 2.77 -8.01
C VAL A 21 1.70 4.11 -7.44
N ILE A 22 0.42 4.46 -7.60
CA ILE A 22 -0.14 5.70 -7.03
C ILE A 22 -0.05 5.68 -5.50
N LEU A 23 -0.48 4.57 -4.88
CA LEU A 23 -0.40 4.39 -3.43
C LEU A 23 1.05 4.45 -2.93
N PHE A 24 1.97 3.78 -3.62
CA PHE A 24 3.39 3.81 -3.27
C PHE A 24 3.99 5.22 -3.35
N ALA A 25 3.63 6.00 -4.37
CA ALA A 25 4.06 7.39 -4.50
C ALA A 25 3.52 8.27 -3.35
N LEU A 26 2.27 8.08 -2.94
CA LEU A 26 1.70 8.78 -1.78
C LEU A 26 2.41 8.42 -0.48
N LEU A 27 2.71 7.13 -0.25
CA LEU A 27 3.45 6.69 0.93
C LEU A 27 4.88 7.27 0.95
N LEU A 28 5.56 7.35 -0.21
CA LEU A 28 6.84 8.06 -0.31
C LEU A 28 6.71 9.56 0.01
N ALA A 29 5.61 10.20 -0.41
CA ALA A 29 5.34 11.60 -0.11
C ALA A 29 5.13 11.83 1.39
N VAL A 30 4.42 10.94 2.10
CA VAL A 30 4.30 10.96 3.57
C VAL A 30 5.68 10.96 4.21
N THR A 31 6.55 10.01 3.84
CA THR A 31 7.93 9.92 4.35
C THR A 31 8.72 11.21 4.06
N SER A 32 8.61 11.75 2.85
CA SER A 32 9.31 12.97 2.46
C SER A 32 8.88 14.18 3.30
N LYS A 33 7.58 14.33 3.55
CA LYS A 33 7.01 15.41 4.36
C LYS A 33 7.37 15.30 5.83
N VAL A 34 7.29 14.10 6.40
CA VAL A 34 7.75 13.82 7.78
C VAL A 34 9.24 14.13 7.92
N LYS A 35 10.06 13.69 6.97
CA LYS A 35 11.50 13.99 6.98
C LYS A 35 11.77 15.49 6.91
N HIS A 36 11.06 16.23 6.06
CA HIS A 36 11.21 17.69 5.97
C HIS A 36 10.85 18.37 7.30
N PHE A 37 9.72 17.99 7.90
CA PHE A 37 9.31 18.49 9.22
C PHE A 37 10.38 18.21 10.28
N VAL A 38 10.93 16.99 10.30
CA VAL A 38 11.91 16.57 11.31
C VAL A 38 13.25 17.24 11.16
N SER A 39 13.79 17.27 9.96
CA SER A 39 15.09 17.89 9.71
C SER A 39 15.06 19.40 9.99
N SER A 40 13.98 20.10 9.57
CA SER A 40 13.85 21.53 9.82
C SER A 40 13.62 21.87 11.29
N GLY A 41 12.77 21.12 12.00
CA GLY A 41 12.57 21.31 13.44
C GLY A 41 13.84 21.07 14.24
N ALA A 42 14.59 20.03 13.90
CA ALA A 42 15.87 19.71 14.54
C ALA A 42 16.94 20.79 14.34
N GLU A 43 17.02 21.33 13.13
CA GLU A 43 17.95 22.41 12.79
C GLU A 43 17.64 23.67 13.61
N VAL A 44 16.37 24.09 13.65
CA VAL A 44 15.91 25.27 14.39
C VAL A 44 16.14 25.11 15.91
N ALA A 45 15.95 23.90 16.44
CA ALA A 45 16.18 23.59 17.85
C ALA A 45 17.67 23.40 18.22
N GLY A 46 18.60 23.52 17.27
CA GLY A 46 20.04 23.39 17.51
C GLY A 46 20.55 21.95 17.65
N TYR A 47 19.73 20.95 17.33
CA TYR A 47 20.11 19.53 17.37
C TYR A 47 20.88 19.05 16.13
N GLY A 48 20.99 19.91 15.10
CA GLY A 48 21.77 19.63 13.88
C GLY A 48 21.12 18.60 12.96
N ASN A 49 21.20 17.30 13.30
CA ASN A 49 20.61 16.21 12.52
C ASN A 49 19.91 15.22 13.43
N PHE A 50 18.61 15.43 13.66
CA PHE A 50 17.78 14.51 14.41
C PHE A 50 17.24 13.43 13.46
N GLN A 51 17.78 12.21 13.54
CA GLN A 51 17.34 11.09 12.68
C GLN A 51 16.32 10.17 13.34
N THR A 52 16.07 10.33 14.64
CA THR A 52 15.22 9.45 15.44
C THR A 52 13.78 9.94 15.49
N PHE A 53 13.13 10.08 14.34
CA PHE A 53 11.67 10.14 14.30
C PHE A 53 11.13 8.71 14.26
N ALA A 54 10.41 8.31 15.30
CA ALA A 54 9.70 7.04 15.28
C ALA A 54 8.46 7.21 14.41
N TYR A 55 8.50 6.61 13.21
CA TYR A 55 7.38 6.59 12.28
C TYR A 55 6.21 5.82 12.91
N PRO A 56 4.95 6.16 12.56
CA PRO A 56 3.82 5.31 12.87
C PRO A 56 4.13 3.88 12.42
N ALA A 57 4.05 2.90 13.33
CA ALA A 57 4.40 1.51 12.98
C ALA A 57 3.49 0.99 11.85
N THR A 58 2.24 1.45 11.87
CA THR A 58 1.21 1.23 10.85
C THR A 58 1.61 1.74 9.46
N PHE A 59 2.42 2.79 9.35
CA PHE A 59 2.96 3.24 8.06
C PHE A 59 3.86 2.17 7.42
N VAL A 60 4.74 1.53 8.20
CA VAL A 60 5.61 0.44 7.72
C VAL A 60 4.77 -0.76 7.30
N TYR A 61 3.73 -1.06 8.07
CA TYR A 61 2.77 -2.12 7.77
C TYR A 61 1.94 -1.85 6.51
N MET A 62 1.84 -0.61 6.05
CA MET A 62 1.27 -0.27 4.74
C MET A 62 2.30 -0.32 3.62
N PHE A 63 3.50 0.21 3.87
CA PHE A 63 4.54 0.39 2.86
C PHE A 63 5.02 -0.94 2.26
N ILE A 64 5.36 -1.90 3.12
CA ILE A 64 5.96 -3.17 2.67
C ILE A 64 4.95 -4.02 1.88
N PRO A 65 3.71 -4.25 2.36
CA PRO A 65 2.71 -4.99 1.57
C PRO A 65 2.37 -4.29 0.26
N THR A 66 2.27 -2.95 0.24
CA THR A 66 1.98 -2.19 -0.97
C THR A 66 3.04 -2.40 -2.03
N ILE A 67 4.32 -2.15 -1.73
CA ILE A 67 5.38 -2.23 -2.74
C ILE A 67 5.57 -3.67 -3.25
N THR A 68 5.52 -4.65 -2.35
CA THR A 68 5.70 -6.06 -2.70
C THR A 68 4.54 -6.57 -3.57
N ALA A 69 3.29 -6.25 -3.21
CA ALA A 69 2.13 -6.55 -4.03
C ALA A 69 2.21 -5.84 -5.39
N THR A 70 2.59 -4.55 -5.42
CA THR A 70 2.70 -3.78 -6.67
C THR A 70 3.69 -4.42 -7.64
N ILE A 71 4.90 -4.75 -7.17
CA ILE A 71 5.92 -5.43 -7.97
C ILE A 71 5.41 -6.78 -8.47
N TYR A 72 4.78 -7.57 -7.59
CA TYR A 72 4.25 -8.87 -7.97
C TYR A 72 3.15 -8.75 -9.05
N SER A 73 2.27 -7.76 -8.91
CA SER A 73 1.25 -7.47 -9.92
C SER A 73 1.84 -7.02 -11.25
N ILE A 74 2.91 -6.21 -11.23
CA ILE A 74 3.60 -5.78 -12.46
C ILE A 74 4.11 -7.02 -13.19
N ILE A 75 4.80 -7.93 -12.49
CA ILE A 75 5.32 -9.17 -13.10
C ILE A 75 4.18 -9.98 -13.72
N LEU A 76 3.08 -10.18 -12.99
CA LEU A 76 1.95 -11.00 -13.46
C LEU A 76 1.12 -10.32 -14.56
N SER A 77 1.14 -8.99 -14.66
CA SER A 77 0.49 -8.25 -15.75
C SER A 77 1.08 -8.62 -17.13
N PHE A 78 2.35 -9.02 -17.16
CA PHE A 78 3.06 -9.43 -18.37
C PHE A 78 3.17 -10.95 -18.54
N ASP A 79 2.65 -11.76 -17.61
CA ASP A 79 2.64 -13.22 -17.73
C ASP A 79 1.65 -13.65 -18.84
N PRO A 80 2.11 -14.27 -19.95
CA PRO A 80 1.22 -14.70 -21.02
C PRO A 80 0.42 -15.97 -20.69
N SER A 81 0.78 -16.70 -19.62
CA SER A 81 0.22 -18.02 -19.30
C SER A 81 -1.33 -18.04 -19.22
N PRO A 82 -2.00 -17.04 -18.61
CA PRO A 82 -3.47 -17.03 -18.54
C PRO A 82 -4.19 -16.94 -19.90
N LYS A 83 -3.47 -16.72 -21.00
CA LYS A 83 -4.06 -16.70 -22.35
C LYS A 83 -4.30 -18.09 -22.93
N TYR A 84 -3.66 -19.14 -22.42
CA TYR A 84 -3.86 -20.50 -22.93
C TYR A 84 -5.16 -21.10 -22.37
N LYS A 85 -6.00 -21.68 -23.24
CA LYS A 85 -7.32 -22.22 -22.86
C LYS A 85 -7.29 -23.29 -21.77
N ALA A 86 -6.24 -24.10 -21.73
CA ALA A 86 -6.05 -25.16 -20.74
C ALA A 86 -5.15 -24.75 -19.56
N TRP A 87 -4.80 -23.46 -19.45
CA TRP A 87 -3.98 -22.98 -18.35
C TRP A 87 -4.72 -23.15 -17.02
N SER A 88 -4.02 -23.74 -16.05
CA SER A 88 -4.48 -23.83 -14.66
C SER A 88 -3.42 -23.19 -13.77
N PRO A 89 -3.79 -22.22 -12.93
CA PRO A 89 -2.84 -21.69 -11.96
C PRO A 89 -2.46 -22.78 -10.93
N SER A 90 -1.18 -22.83 -10.56
CA SER A 90 -0.70 -23.77 -9.54
C SER A 90 -1.29 -23.44 -8.16
N ARG A 91 -1.27 -24.43 -7.25
CA ARG A 91 -1.70 -24.19 -5.85
C ARG A 91 -0.86 -23.12 -5.17
N THR A 92 0.45 -23.10 -5.44
CA THR A 92 1.37 -22.09 -4.93
C THR A 92 1.00 -20.70 -5.44
N MET A 93 0.69 -20.55 -6.73
CA MET A 93 0.25 -19.28 -7.30
C MET A 93 -1.03 -18.77 -6.61
N GLN A 94 -2.04 -19.64 -6.47
CA GLN A 94 -3.29 -19.30 -5.77
C GLN A 94 -3.03 -18.89 -4.31
N GLY A 95 -2.14 -19.61 -3.63
CA GLY A 95 -1.72 -19.31 -2.27
C GLY A 95 -1.05 -17.93 -2.16
N SER A 96 -0.10 -17.62 -3.06
CA SER A 96 0.58 -16.32 -3.09
C SER A 96 -0.39 -15.16 -3.33
N ILE A 97 -1.31 -15.28 -4.30
CA ILE A 97 -2.33 -14.25 -4.56
C ILE A 97 -3.22 -14.02 -3.33
N SER A 98 -3.61 -15.10 -2.66
CA SER A 98 -4.41 -15.02 -1.42
C SER A 98 -3.65 -14.39 -0.27
N PHE A 99 -2.35 -14.71 -0.14
CA PHE A 99 -1.48 -14.11 0.86
C PHE A 99 -1.33 -12.60 0.65
N PHE A 100 -1.10 -12.14 -0.58
CA PHE A 100 -1.07 -10.72 -0.89
C PHE A 100 -2.40 -10.00 -0.59
N ALA A 101 -3.54 -10.62 -0.89
CA ALA A 101 -4.83 -10.06 -0.51
C ALA A 101 -4.97 -9.93 1.02
N ALA A 102 -4.56 -10.95 1.78
CA ALA A 102 -4.62 -10.92 3.24
C ALA A 102 -3.65 -9.89 3.85
N THR A 103 -2.44 -9.75 3.32
CA THR A 103 -1.49 -8.75 3.83
C THR A 103 -1.92 -7.33 3.50
N LEU A 104 -2.51 -7.10 2.32
CA LEU A 104 -3.10 -5.80 1.97
C LEU A 104 -4.34 -5.46 2.80
N PHE A 105 -5.15 -6.46 3.18
CA PHE A 105 -6.24 -6.27 4.13
C PHE A 105 -5.71 -5.79 5.49
N LEU A 106 -4.68 -6.45 6.02
CA LEU A 106 -4.05 -6.02 7.28
C LEU A 106 -3.43 -4.63 7.15
N ALA A 107 -2.76 -4.34 6.03
CA ALA A 107 -2.20 -3.03 5.74
C ALA A 107 -3.25 -1.91 5.77
N ALA A 108 -4.45 -2.14 5.21
CA ALA A 108 -5.54 -1.17 5.20
C ALA A 108 -6.31 -1.11 6.53
N LEU A 109 -6.28 -2.19 7.32
CA LEU A 109 -7.01 -2.27 8.59
C LEU A 109 -6.24 -1.65 9.76
N LEU A 110 -4.93 -1.94 9.86
CA LEU A 110 -4.12 -1.57 11.03
C LEU A 110 -4.07 -0.06 11.31
N PRO A 111 -3.98 0.85 10.32
CA PRO A 111 -4.00 2.29 10.58
C PRO A 111 -5.29 2.76 11.28
N ALA A 112 -6.42 2.10 11.01
CA ALA A 112 -7.72 2.43 11.58
C ALA A 112 -7.94 1.87 12.99
N ILE A 113 -7.12 0.92 13.47
CA ILE A 113 -7.26 0.30 14.79
C ILE A 113 -6.53 1.16 15.84
N PRO A 114 -7.22 1.68 16.88
CA PRO A 114 -6.57 2.34 18.01
C PRO A 114 -5.60 1.40 18.73
N GLY A 115 -4.41 1.89 19.08
CA GLY A 115 -3.36 1.10 19.74
C GLY A 115 -2.60 0.12 18.83
N ALA A 116 -2.94 0.03 17.53
CA ALA A 116 -2.10 -0.67 16.56
C ALA A 116 -0.86 0.14 16.16
N ASP A 117 -0.91 1.47 16.32
CA ASP A 117 0.26 2.32 16.26
C ASP A 117 0.88 2.45 17.65
N VAL A 118 2.14 2.05 17.79
CA VAL A 118 2.84 2.02 19.09
C VAL A 118 3.19 3.45 19.57
N MET A 119 3.04 4.44 18.70
CA MET A 119 3.39 5.83 18.96
C MET A 119 2.28 6.63 19.66
N THR A 120 1.02 6.21 19.54
CA THR A 120 -0.13 6.94 20.09
C THR A 120 -1.28 5.99 20.44
N ASP A 121 -2.02 6.30 21.50
CA ASP A 121 -3.15 5.47 21.95
C ASP A 121 -4.34 5.47 20.96
N GLY A 122 -4.45 6.49 20.10
CA GLY A 122 -5.49 6.62 19.08
C GLY A 122 -5.19 5.88 17.77
N SER A 123 -6.09 5.98 16.81
CA SER A 123 -5.84 5.49 15.45
C SER A 123 -4.76 6.34 14.78
N ALA A 124 -3.91 5.72 13.94
CA ALA A 124 -2.93 6.46 13.15
C ALA A 124 -3.58 7.49 12.20
N LEU A 125 -4.85 7.28 11.83
CA LEU A 125 -5.65 8.20 11.01
C LEU A 125 -6.11 9.44 11.78
N GLU A 126 -6.10 9.43 13.11
CA GLU A 126 -6.34 10.64 13.92
C GLU A 126 -5.13 11.57 13.91
N CYS A 127 -3.98 11.09 13.42
CA CYS A 127 -2.76 11.87 13.25
C CYS A 127 -2.25 12.50 14.56
N LEU A 128 -2.50 11.86 15.71
CA LEU A 128 -1.97 12.30 17.00
C LEU A 128 -0.43 12.29 17.02
N TRP A 129 0.18 11.41 16.21
CA TRP A 129 1.63 11.33 16.02
C TRP A 129 2.26 12.61 15.46
N THR A 130 1.47 13.50 14.84
CA THR A 130 1.94 14.83 14.39
C THR A 130 2.36 15.74 15.55
N ASN A 131 1.87 15.46 16.76
CA ASN A 131 2.16 16.22 17.97
C ASN A 131 3.25 15.59 18.85
N TYR A 132 3.81 14.43 18.47
CA TYR A 132 4.71 13.62 19.30
C TYR A 132 5.93 14.40 19.84
N MET A 133 6.52 15.30 19.04
CA MET A 133 7.68 16.12 19.44
C MET A 133 7.30 17.53 19.93
N GLN A 134 6.02 17.84 20.05
CA GLN A 134 5.50 19.18 20.39
C GLN A 134 5.99 20.35 19.50
N TRP A 135 6.79 20.10 18.46
CA TRP A 135 7.25 21.15 17.55
C TRP A 135 6.11 21.93 16.92
N ARG A 136 4.98 21.27 16.62
CA ARG A 136 3.76 21.94 16.18
C ARG A 136 3.30 23.00 17.18
N VAL A 137 3.35 22.69 18.48
CA VAL A 137 2.95 23.59 19.56
C VAL A 137 3.99 24.70 19.76
N GLN A 138 5.28 24.36 19.72
CA GLN A 138 6.38 25.30 19.93
C GLN A 138 6.55 26.30 18.77
N PHE A 139 6.31 25.86 17.53
CA PHE A 139 6.51 26.63 16.30
C PHE A 139 5.19 26.89 15.55
N ASN A 140 4.11 27.18 16.30
CA ASN A 140 2.74 27.29 15.77
C ASN A 140 2.47 28.54 14.88
N ASN A 141 3.49 29.30 14.48
CA ASN A 141 3.33 30.41 13.55
C ASN A 141 3.78 29.96 12.14
N PRO A 142 2.86 29.57 11.24
CA PRO A 142 3.20 29.05 9.92
C PRO A 142 3.81 30.09 8.97
N ASP A 143 3.60 31.39 9.21
CA ASP A 143 4.24 32.45 8.42
C ASP A 143 5.75 32.52 8.68
N VAL A 144 6.17 32.18 9.90
CA VAL A 144 7.58 32.15 10.32
C VAL A 144 8.19 30.76 10.14
N PHE A 145 7.39 29.71 10.36
CA PHE A 145 7.82 28.31 10.34
C PHE A 145 6.95 27.47 9.40
N PRO A 146 6.99 27.72 8.08
CA PRO A 146 6.09 27.07 7.11
C PRO A 146 6.29 25.54 7.02
N TRP A 147 7.47 25.04 7.40
CA TRP A 147 7.77 23.61 7.45
C TRP A 147 6.89 22.84 8.45
N VAL A 148 6.29 23.52 9.44
CA VAL A 148 5.37 22.90 10.41
C VAL A 148 4.11 22.38 9.71
N MET A 149 3.66 23.03 8.63
CA MET A 149 2.50 22.60 7.85
C MET A 149 2.75 21.30 7.07
N ALA A 150 4.02 20.91 6.85
CA ALA A 150 4.34 19.67 6.15
C ALA A 150 3.80 18.42 6.86
N ILE A 151 3.61 18.49 8.18
CA ILE A 151 3.08 17.37 8.97
C ILE A 151 1.57 17.19 8.77
N ASP A 152 0.83 18.27 8.49
CA ASP A 152 -0.60 18.22 8.16
C ASP A 152 -0.82 17.66 6.75
N ASP A 153 0.07 18.01 5.80
CA ASP A 153 0.13 17.37 4.48
C ASP A 153 0.38 15.86 4.62
N ALA A 154 1.36 15.48 5.44
CA ALA A 154 1.69 14.07 5.67
C ALA A 154 0.48 13.29 6.25
N CYS A 155 -0.24 13.88 7.20
CA CYS A 155 -1.48 13.29 7.73
C CYS A 155 -2.55 13.11 6.65
N SER A 156 -2.79 14.15 5.84
CA SER A 156 -3.77 14.11 4.76
C SER A 156 -3.42 13.05 3.71
N MET A 157 -2.13 12.95 3.37
CA MET A 157 -1.61 11.92 2.47
C MET A 157 -1.70 10.51 3.06
N LEU A 158 -1.51 10.33 4.37
CA LEU A 158 -1.69 9.05 5.05
C LEU A 158 -3.15 8.58 4.98
N LYS A 159 -4.12 9.47 5.23
CA LYS A 159 -5.55 9.17 5.10
C LYS A 159 -5.92 8.79 3.66
N ALA A 160 -5.39 9.51 2.67
CA ALA A 160 -5.58 9.18 1.27
C ALA A 160 -4.93 7.82 0.91
N SER A 161 -3.77 7.52 1.49
CA SER A 161 -3.08 6.25 1.32
C SER A 161 -3.89 5.09 1.90
N ASP A 162 -4.53 5.27 3.05
CA ASP A 162 -5.40 4.25 3.67
C ASP A 162 -6.59 3.90 2.76
N ALA A 163 -7.29 4.91 2.25
CA ALA A 163 -8.39 4.72 1.31
C ALA A 163 -7.94 3.99 0.02
N LEU A 164 -6.78 4.36 -0.52
CA LEU A 164 -6.23 3.67 -1.70
C LEU A 164 -5.74 2.26 -1.38
N CYS A 165 -5.29 1.98 -0.15
CA CYS A 165 -4.94 0.64 0.29
C CYS A 165 -6.16 -0.27 0.31
N TRP A 166 -7.31 0.22 0.78
CA TRP A 166 -8.60 -0.49 0.67
C TRP A 166 -8.98 -0.79 -0.79
N ILE A 167 -8.83 0.19 -1.68
CA ILE A 167 -9.10 0.03 -3.11
C ILE A 167 -8.18 -1.05 -3.72
N LEU A 168 -6.89 -1.02 -3.39
CA LEU A 168 -5.92 -2.02 -3.84
C LEU A 168 -6.27 -3.41 -3.30
N PHE A 169 -6.61 -3.53 -2.01
CA PHE A 169 -7.05 -4.79 -1.40
C PHE A 169 -8.24 -5.40 -2.17
N ILE A 170 -9.26 -4.60 -2.51
CA ILE A 170 -10.42 -5.08 -3.28
C ILE A 170 -9.98 -5.66 -4.62
N GLY A 171 -9.07 -5.00 -5.34
CA GLY A 171 -8.55 -5.54 -6.60
C GLY A 171 -7.78 -6.85 -6.44
N TRP A 172 -7.03 -7.02 -5.35
CA TRP A 172 -6.39 -8.29 -5.01
C TRP A 172 -7.37 -9.38 -4.62
N LEU A 173 -8.45 -9.04 -3.90
CA LEU A 173 -9.53 -9.97 -3.61
C LEU A 173 -10.21 -10.46 -4.89
N VAL A 174 -10.45 -9.55 -5.85
CA VAL A 174 -10.97 -9.91 -7.17
C VAL A 174 -9.99 -10.83 -7.91
N GLN A 175 -8.68 -10.66 -7.76
CA GLN A 175 -7.71 -11.62 -8.30
C GLN A 175 -7.83 -13.01 -7.68
N VAL A 176 -7.94 -13.10 -6.34
CA VAL A 176 -8.15 -14.40 -5.67
C VAL A 176 -9.33 -15.14 -6.30
N ILE A 177 -10.47 -14.46 -6.47
CA ILE A 177 -11.67 -15.04 -7.08
C ILE A 177 -11.40 -15.53 -8.52
N ASN A 178 -10.72 -14.73 -9.34
CA ASN A 178 -10.43 -15.09 -10.74
C ASN A 178 -9.45 -16.27 -10.86
N TYR A 179 -8.43 -16.34 -9.99
CA TYR A 179 -7.48 -17.45 -9.96
C TYR A 179 -8.15 -18.75 -9.51
N VAL A 180 -8.99 -18.71 -8.47
CA VAL A 180 -9.77 -19.88 -8.02
C VAL A 180 -10.75 -20.34 -9.10
N ARG A 181 -11.46 -19.41 -9.75
CA ARG A 181 -12.38 -19.73 -10.85
C ARG A 181 -11.65 -20.39 -12.02
N SER A 182 -10.50 -19.85 -12.43
CA SER A 182 -9.69 -20.41 -13.52
C SER A 182 -9.20 -21.82 -13.19
N ALA A 183 -8.75 -22.07 -11.96
CA ALA A 183 -8.36 -23.41 -11.52
C ALA A 183 -9.51 -24.42 -11.59
N ASN A 184 -10.73 -24.02 -11.22
CA ASN A 184 -11.90 -24.89 -11.26
C ASN A 184 -12.34 -25.19 -12.70
N LEU A 185 -12.32 -24.20 -13.59
CA LEU A 185 -12.66 -24.39 -15.01
C LEU A 185 -11.66 -25.32 -15.71
N ALA A 186 -10.35 -25.16 -15.46
CA ALA A 186 -9.34 -26.03 -16.05
C ALA A 186 -9.47 -27.49 -15.59
N LYS A 187 -9.80 -27.74 -14.31
CA LYS A 187 -10.10 -29.08 -13.80
C LYS A 187 -11.28 -29.73 -14.53
N ASN A 188 -12.34 -28.97 -14.79
CA ASN A 188 -13.52 -29.48 -15.50
C ASN A 188 -13.22 -29.77 -16.97
N TYR A 189 -12.44 -28.91 -17.64
CA TYR A 189 -11.99 -29.14 -19.02
C TYR A 189 -11.18 -30.43 -19.17
N LEU A 190 -10.28 -30.72 -18.22
CA LEU A 190 -9.50 -31.96 -18.21
C LEU A 190 -10.33 -33.21 -17.91
N LYS A 191 -11.44 -33.08 -17.16
CA LYS A 191 -12.35 -34.21 -16.89
C LYS A 191 -13.22 -34.56 -18.09
N HIS A 192 -13.64 -33.58 -18.89
CA HIS A 192 -14.50 -33.80 -20.07
C HIS A 192 -13.74 -34.28 -21.32
N ASN A 193 -12.43 -34.04 -21.41
CA ASN A 193 -11.60 -34.46 -22.54
C ASN A 193 -10.76 -35.72 -22.24
N LYS A 194 -11.07 -36.42 -21.13
CA LYS A 194 -10.57 -37.77 -20.83
C LYS A 194 -11.70 -38.76 -21.04
#